data_AF-A0A7V3WF55-F1
#
_entry.id   AF-A0A7V3WF55-F1
#
_cell.length_a   1.000
_cell.length_b   1.000
_cell.length_c   1.000
_cell.angle_alpha   90.00
_cell.angle_beta   90.00
_cell.angle_gamma   90.00
#
_symmetry.space_group_name_H-M   'P 1'
#
loop_
_entity.id
_entity.type
_entity.pdbx_description
1 polymer ?
#
loop_
_entity_poly.entity_id
_entity_poly.type
_entity_poly.pdbx_seq_one_letter_code
_entity_poly.pdbx_strand_id
1 'polypeptide(L)'
;TFDEITWPDDMGYKGHQFFSVRTYRELLKPVHRRACEWAQAHGVYVRLHSCGDVRPFIPEFIEIGVQMLNPIEVKAGMEPTELKKQYGDRLGFHGGLNAVLFYDMEAMFAEMERVIPVMKQGGGYIISSDHSVPDSVSLEQFREFVRKAKELGRYD
;
A
#
# COMPACT_ATOMS: atom_id res chain seq x y z
N THR A 1 20.37 1.88 14.51
CA THR A 1 19.55 0.74 14.06
C THR A 1 18.44 1.29 13.19
N PHE A 2 17.91 0.51 12.25
CA PHE A 2 16.79 0.92 11.38
C PHE A 2 15.50 0.28 11.89
N ASP A 3 14.38 0.98 11.84
CA ASP A 3 13.07 0.42 12.25
C ASP A 3 12.36 -0.29 11.09
N GLU A 4 12.60 0.16 9.86
CA GLU A 4 12.00 -0.38 8.63
C GLU A 4 13.01 -0.33 7.47
N ILE A 5 12.95 -1.31 6.58
CA ILE A 5 13.48 -1.22 5.23
C ILE A 5 12.33 -1.16 4.22
N THR A 6 12.54 -0.33 3.19
CA THR A 6 11.62 -0.22 2.07
C THR A 6 12.39 -0.16 0.77
N TRP A 7 11.87 -0.80 -0.27
CA TRP A 7 12.43 -0.69 -1.61
C TRP A 7 11.33 -0.67 -2.66
N PRO A 8 11.53 0.10 -3.75
CA PRO A 8 10.70 0.04 -4.93
C PRO A 8 11.13 -1.10 -5.85
N ASP A 9 10.17 -1.92 -6.26
CA ASP A 9 10.30 -2.88 -7.35
C ASP A 9 8.92 -3.00 -8.04
N ASP A 10 8.70 -2.21 -9.09
CA ASP A 10 7.43 -2.17 -9.79
C ASP A 10 7.26 -3.43 -10.66
N MET A 11 6.25 -4.23 -10.32
CA MET A 11 5.99 -5.53 -10.95
C MET A 11 4.68 -5.58 -11.74
N GLY A 12 3.94 -4.47 -11.82
CA GLY A 12 2.68 -4.39 -12.53
C GLY A 12 2.40 -3.02 -13.14
N TYR A 13 1.35 -3.00 -13.95
CA TYR A 13 0.72 -1.79 -14.48
C TYR A 13 -0.80 -1.91 -14.31
N LYS A 14 -1.57 -0.92 -14.79
CA LYS A 14 -3.03 -0.89 -14.66
C LYS A 14 -3.76 -2.12 -15.20
N GLY A 15 -3.19 -2.80 -16.20
CA GLY A 15 -3.83 -3.95 -16.85
C GLY A 15 -3.49 -5.28 -16.19
N HIS A 16 -2.20 -5.54 -15.96
CA HIS A 16 -1.66 -6.83 -15.49
C HIS A 16 -0.27 -6.66 -14.87
N GLN A 17 0.31 -7.78 -14.45
CA GLN A 17 1.71 -7.88 -14.03
C GLN A 17 2.64 -7.80 -15.25
N PHE A 18 3.88 -7.34 -15.07
CA PHE A 18 4.90 -7.35 -16.14
C PHE A 18 5.35 -8.76 -16.51
N PHE A 19 5.19 -9.72 -15.60
CA PHE A 19 5.59 -11.11 -15.79
C PHE A 19 4.72 -12.05 -14.97
N SER A 20 4.85 -13.35 -15.23
CA SER A 20 4.06 -14.38 -14.53
C SER A 20 4.52 -14.61 -13.08
N VAL A 21 3.64 -15.17 -12.24
CA VAL A 21 4.00 -15.68 -10.90
C VAL A 21 5.14 -16.70 -10.96
N ARG A 22 5.21 -17.52 -12.02
CA ARG A 22 6.35 -18.44 -12.22
C ARG A 22 7.66 -17.67 -12.38
N THR A 23 7.68 -16.65 -13.22
CA THR A 23 8.85 -15.79 -13.43
C THR A 23 9.27 -15.08 -12.14
N TYR A 24 8.30 -14.58 -11.36
CA TYR A 24 8.57 -14.00 -10.04
C TYR A 24 9.29 -14.99 -9.12
N ARG A 25 8.76 -16.22 -9.01
CA ARG A 25 9.31 -17.29 -8.16
C ARG A 25 10.73 -17.68 -8.55
N GLU A 26 11.01 -17.74 -9.84
CA GLU A 26 12.31 -18.15 -10.37
C GLU A 26 13.38 -17.06 -10.21
N LEU A 27 13.03 -15.79 -10.42
CA LEU A 27 14.02 -14.71 -10.57
C LEU A 27 14.06 -13.76 -9.38
N LEU A 28 12.91 -13.25 -8.91
CA LEU A 28 12.85 -12.14 -7.95
C LEU A 28 12.61 -12.61 -6.51
N LYS A 29 11.72 -13.59 -6.32
CA LYS A 29 11.38 -14.10 -4.99
C LYS A 29 12.61 -14.51 -4.16
N PRO A 30 13.65 -15.17 -4.73
CA PRO A 30 14.86 -15.50 -3.97
C PRO A 30 15.62 -14.26 -3.48
N VAL A 31 15.62 -13.18 -4.27
CA VAL A 31 16.29 -11.92 -3.92
C VAL A 31 15.50 -11.17 -2.85
N HIS A 32 14.18 -11.05 -3.02
CA HIS A 32 13.30 -10.45 -2.01
C HIS A 32 13.34 -11.22 -0.68
N ARG A 33 13.37 -12.56 -0.73
CA ARG A 33 13.49 -13.39 0.47
C ARG A 33 14.74 -13.06 1.26
N ARG A 34 15.90 -12.92 0.60
CA ARG A 34 17.16 -12.56 1.28
C ARG A 34 17.07 -11.21 2.01
N ALA A 35 16.39 -10.23 1.41
CA ALA A 35 16.16 -8.94 2.06
C ALA A 35 15.24 -9.08 3.30
N CYS A 36 14.17 -9.87 3.16
CA CYS A 36 13.23 -10.12 4.26
C CYS A 36 13.88 -10.90 5.42
N GLU A 37 14.64 -11.96 5.12
CA GLU A 37 15.38 -12.76 6.11
C GLU A 37 16.40 -11.90 6.86
N TRP A 38 17.11 -11.02 6.15
CA TRP A 38 18.02 -10.07 6.79
C TRP A 38 17.27 -9.12 7.72
N ALA A 39 16.17 -8.52 7.27
CA ALA A 39 15.38 -7.61 8.10
C ALA A 39 14.83 -8.30 9.35
N GLN A 40 14.27 -9.50 9.19
CA GLN A 40 13.76 -10.31 10.28
C GLN A 40 14.85 -10.66 11.31
N ALA A 41 16.05 -11.04 10.86
CA ALA A 41 17.18 -11.33 11.75
C ALA A 41 17.63 -10.12 12.59
N HIS A 42 17.26 -8.90 12.17
CA HIS A 42 17.58 -7.65 12.85
C HIS A 42 16.37 -7.00 13.54
N GLY A 43 15.19 -7.66 13.52
CA GLY A 43 13.96 -7.09 14.08
C GLY A 43 13.45 -5.86 13.32
N VAL A 44 13.76 -5.74 12.03
CA VAL A 44 13.42 -4.60 11.17
C VAL A 44 12.17 -4.93 10.34
N TYR A 45 11.26 -3.97 10.20
CA TYR A 45 10.05 -4.14 9.40
C TYR A 45 10.33 -4.09 7.89
N VAL A 46 9.54 -4.82 7.10
CA VAL A 46 9.66 -4.86 5.64
C VAL A 46 8.43 -4.27 4.95
N ARG A 47 8.64 -3.18 4.19
CA ARG A 47 7.64 -2.61 3.28
C ARG A 47 8.09 -2.67 1.82
N LEU A 48 7.38 -3.43 1.01
CA LEU A 48 7.63 -3.53 -0.43
C LEU A 48 6.81 -2.48 -1.18
N HIS A 49 7.47 -1.72 -2.05
CA HIS A 49 6.79 -0.82 -2.99
C HIS A 49 6.67 -1.46 -4.37
N SER A 50 5.47 -1.52 -4.95
CA SER A 50 5.21 -1.86 -6.35
C SER A 50 3.93 -1.22 -6.86
N CYS A 51 4.05 -0.43 -7.92
CA CYS A 51 2.92 0.07 -8.69
C CYS A 51 2.19 -1.06 -9.45
N GLY A 52 0.99 -0.73 -9.92
CA GLY A 52 0.13 -1.55 -10.76
C GLY A 52 -0.64 -2.65 -10.03
N ASP A 53 -1.19 -3.57 -10.82
CA ASP A 53 -1.86 -4.75 -10.29
C ASP A 53 -0.82 -5.79 -9.88
N VAL A 54 -0.74 -6.09 -8.59
CA VAL A 54 0.15 -7.12 -8.02
C VAL A 54 -0.60 -8.20 -7.24
N ARG A 55 -1.92 -8.29 -7.39
CA ARG A 55 -2.76 -9.25 -6.64
C ARG A 55 -2.23 -10.69 -6.68
N PRO A 56 -1.79 -11.24 -7.83
CA PRO A 56 -1.29 -12.61 -7.89
C PRO A 56 0.01 -12.84 -7.11
N PHE A 57 0.77 -11.78 -6.81
CA PHE A 57 2.03 -11.88 -6.07
C PHE A 57 1.85 -11.69 -4.56
N ILE A 58 0.72 -11.16 -4.08
CA ILE A 58 0.49 -10.92 -2.64
C ILE A 58 0.74 -12.17 -1.78
N PRO A 59 0.23 -13.37 -2.15
CA PRO A 59 0.53 -14.58 -1.37
C PRO A 59 2.03 -14.88 -1.28
N GLU A 60 2.78 -14.58 -2.34
CA GLU A 60 4.22 -14.80 -2.39
C GLU A 60 4.99 -13.80 -1.52
N PHE A 61 4.53 -12.54 -1.48
CA PHE A 61 5.10 -11.49 -0.62
C PHE A 61 4.95 -11.84 0.86
N ILE A 62 3.75 -12.27 1.26
CA ILE A 62 3.49 -12.67 2.64
C ILE A 62 4.33 -13.89 3.01
N GLU A 63 4.48 -14.88 2.11
CA GLU A 63 5.29 -16.07 2.37
C GLU A 63 6.75 -15.75 2.69
N ILE A 64 7.32 -14.72 2.05
CA ILE A 64 8.73 -14.35 2.25
C ILE A 64 8.94 -13.37 3.40
N GLY A 65 7.88 -12.90 4.06
CA GLY A 65 7.98 -12.01 5.22
C GLY A 65 7.83 -10.52 4.92
N VAL A 66 7.25 -10.14 3.78
CA VAL A 66 6.81 -8.75 3.57
C VAL A 66 5.65 -8.45 4.51
N GLN A 67 5.77 -7.37 5.28
CA GLN A 67 4.78 -6.99 6.29
C GLN A 67 3.87 -5.84 5.84
N MET A 68 4.26 -5.09 4.82
CA MET A 68 3.44 -4.02 4.26
C MET A 68 3.61 -3.88 2.74
N LEU A 69 2.48 -3.69 2.05
CA LEU A 69 2.44 -3.37 0.63
C LEU A 69 2.19 -1.87 0.43
N ASN A 70 2.96 -1.26 -0.46
CA ASN A 70 2.82 0.12 -0.90
C ASN A 70 2.94 0.20 -2.45
N PRO A 71 2.27 1.13 -3.11
CA PRO A 71 0.98 1.65 -2.71
C PRO A 71 -0.12 0.57 -2.80
N ILE A 72 -1.35 0.96 -2.48
CA ILE A 72 -2.54 0.29 -3.00
C ILE A 72 -3.04 1.12 -4.17
N GLU A 73 -2.63 0.75 -5.40
CA GLU A 73 -2.93 1.53 -6.60
C GLU A 73 -4.36 1.28 -7.11
N VAL A 74 -5.33 2.10 -6.67
CA VAL A 74 -6.75 1.89 -6.98
C VAL A 74 -7.02 1.96 -8.49
N LYS A 75 -6.24 2.77 -9.22
CA LYS A 75 -6.33 2.88 -10.69
C LYS A 75 -5.99 1.59 -11.42
N ALA A 76 -5.21 0.72 -10.80
CA ALA A 76 -4.86 -0.61 -11.29
C ALA A 76 -5.85 -1.71 -10.83
N GLY A 77 -6.96 -1.33 -10.20
CA GLY A 77 -7.95 -2.28 -9.70
C GLY A 77 -7.57 -2.93 -8.37
N MET A 78 -6.57 -2.38 -7.67
CA MET A 78 -6.23 -2.75 -6.29
C MET A 78 -7.24 -2.13 -5.34
N GLU A 79 -8.43 -2.74 -5.18
CA GLU A 79 -9.47 -2.22 -4.28
C GLU A 79 -9.04 -2.41 -2.81
N PRO A 80 -8.88 -1.34 -2.01
CA PRO A 80 -8.28 -1.44 -0.68
C PRO A 80 -9.11 -2.30 0.30
N THR A 81 -10.42 -2.12 0.31
CA THR A 81 -11.31 -2.79 1.27
C THR A 81 -11.42 -4.29 1.00
N GLU A 82 -11.39 -4.71 -0.27
CA GLU A 82 -11.32 -6.13 -0.62
C GLU A 82 -9.96 -6.74 -0.24
N LEU A 83 -8.86 -6.03 -0.48
CA LEU A 83 -7.53 -6.48 -0.06
C LEU A 83 -7.41 -6.59 1.47
N LYS A 84 -7.98 -5.63 2.20
CA LYS A 84 -8.05 -5.67 3.67
C LYS A 84 -8.85 -6.87 4.16
N LYS A 85 -9.99 -7.15 3.54
CA LYS A 85 -10.80 -8.34 3.86
C LYS A 85 -10.05 -9.65 3.59
N GLN A 86 -9.26 -9.69 2.51
CA GLN A 86 -8.59 -10.91 2.09
C GLN A 86 -7.27 -11.19 2.82
N TYR A 87 -6.50 -10.16 3.18
CA TYR A 87 -5.14 -10.30 3.69
C TYR A 87 -4.82 -9.43 4.92
N GLY A 88 -5.78 -8.66 5.44
CA GLY A 88 -5.53 -7.65 6.48
C GLY A 88 -5.13 -8.17 7.85
N ASP A 89 -5.19 -9.49 8.06
CA ASP A 89 -4.67 -10.22 9.23
C ASP A 89 -3.18 -10.57 9.10
N ARG A 90 -2.64 -10.53 7.87
CA ARG A 90 -1.29 -10.98 7.53
C ARG A 90 -0.42 -9.92 6.85
N LEU A 91 -1.02 -8.86 6.31
CA LEU A 91 -0.35 -7.83 5.54
C LEU A 91 -0.90 -6.45 5.87
N GLY A 92 0.00 -5.50 6.13
CA GLY A 92 -0.32 -4.09 6.24
C GLY A 92 -0.42 -3.41 4.87
N PHE A 93 -1.13 -2.30 4.81
CA PHE A 93 -1.37 -1.56 3.57
C PHE A 93 -1.03 -0.09 3.72
N HIS A 94 -0.39 0.48 2.72
CA HIS A 94 -0.06 1.90 2.65
C HIS A 94 -0.60 2.49 1.34
N GLY A 95 -1.48 3.49 1.41
CA GLY A 95 -2.07 4.15 0.23
C GLY A 95 -3.57 3.87 0.09
N GLY A 96 -4.05 3.75 -1.15
CA GLY A 96 -5.43 3.33 -1.43
C GLY A 96 -6.44 4.47 -1.58
N LEU A 97 -6.00 5.73 -1.59
CA LEU A 97 -6.83 6.88 -1.91
C LEU A 97 -6.42 7.48 -3.26
N ASN A 98 -7.33 7.63 -4.20
CA ASN A 98 -7.01 8.02 -5.56
C ASN A 98 -6.40 9.43 -5.62
N ALA A 99 -5.12 9.53 -6.00
CA ALA A 99 -4.41 10.81 -6.08
C ALA A 99 -5.05 11.82 -7.07
N VAL A 100 -5.87 11.38 -8.02
CA VAL A 100 -6.60 12.29 -8.93
C VAL A 100 -7.67 13.07 -8.19
N LEU A 101 -8.22 12.54 -7.08
CA LEU A 101 -9.25 13.24 -6.34
C LEU A 101 -8.71 14.46 -5.56
N PHE A 102 -7.41 14.71 -5.53
CA PHE A 102 -6.91 15.98 -5.00
C PHE A 102 -7.37 17.21 -5.79
N TYR A 103 -7.80 17.04 -7.05
CA TYR A 103 -8.43 18.11 -7.83
C TYR A 103 -9.89 18.37 -7.44
N ASP A 104 -10.50 17.45 -6.67
CA ASP A 104 -11.87 17.51 -6.18
C ASP A 104 -11.90 17.03 -4.71
N MET A 105 -11.61 17.97 -3.79
CA MET A 105 -11.48 17.65 -2.37
C MET A 105 -12.77 17.10 -1.75
N GLU A 106 -13.95 17.43 -2.30
CA GLU A 106 -15.21 16.86 -1.86
C GLU A 106 -15.26 15.36 -2.18
N ALA A 107 -14.91 14.99 -3.42
CA ALA A 107 -14.80 13.59 -3.82
C ALA A 107 -13.71 12.84 -3.04
N MET A 108 -12.56 13.48 -2.77
CA MET A 108 -11.51 12.90 -1.91
C MET A 108 -12.04 12.59 -0.51
N PHE A 109 -12.77 13.51 0.13
CA PHE A 109 -13.31 13.27 1.47
C PHE A 109 -14.37 12.17 1.47
N ALA A 110 -15.23 12.11 0.45
CA ALA A 110 -16.18 11.01 0.29
C ALA A 110 -15.46 9.65 0.14
N GLU A 111 -14.35 9.60 -0.61
CA GLU A 111 -13.52 8.39 -0.72
C GLU A 111 -12.88 8.02 0.63
N MET A 112 -12.34 9.00 1.36
CA MET A 112 -11.75 8.80 2.67
C MET A 112 -12.77 8.24 3.68
N GLU A 113 -14.00 8.76 3.69
CA GLU A 113 -15.09 8.29 4.55
C GLU A 113 -15.53 6.85 4.21
N ARG A 114 -15.41 6.44 2.95
CA ARG A 114 -15.68 5.06 2.53
C ARG A 114 -14.54 4.10 2.91
N VAL A 115 -13.29 4.50 2.68
CA VAL A 115 -12.12 3.59 2.72
C VAL A 115 -11.53 3.50 4.12
N ILE A 116 -11.27 4.62 4.79
CA ILE A 116 -10.50 4.66 6.04
C ILE A 116 -11.16 3.85 7.17
N PRO A 117 -12.49 3.92 7.40
CA PRO A 117 -13.12 3.17 8.48
C PRO A 117 -12.99 1.65 8.34
N VAL A 118 -12.92 1.12 7.11
CA VAL A 118 -12.71 -0.31 6.84
C VAL A 118 -11.23 -0.65 6.99
N MET A 119 -10.35 0.12 6.36
CA MET A 119 -8.92 -0.15 6.33
C MET A 119 -8.27 -0.10 7.72
N LYS A 120 -8.75 0.79 8.61
CA LYS A 120 -8.21 0.93 9.97
C LYS A 120 -8.54 -0.24 10.90
N GLN A 121 -9.54 -1.06 10.59
CA GLN A 121 -9.97 -2.13 11.50
C GLN A 121 -8.81 -3.11 11.78
N GLY A 122 -8.50 -3.33 13.07
CA GLY A 122 -7.40 -4.20 13.48
C GLY A 122 -5.98 -3.66 13.20
N GLY A 123 -5.82 -2.37 12.86
CA GLY A 123 -4.51 -1.79 12.58
C GLY A 123 -3.97 -2.11 11.18
N GLY A 124 -2.68 -1.88 10.98
CA GLY A 124 -1.98 -2.24 9.74
C GLY A 124 -2.32 -1.35 8.53
N TYR A 125 -2.78 -0.11 8.73
CA TYR A 125 -3.08 0.82 7.63
C TYR A 125 -2.31 2.15 7.79
N ILE A 126 -1.56 2.52 6.75
CA ILE A 126 -0.97 3.86 6.60
C ILE A 126 -1.81 4.64 5.57
N ILE A 127 -2.54 5.63 6.06
CA ILE A 127 -3.40 6.50 5.24
C ILE A 127 -2.51 7.36 4.34
N SER A 128 -2.63 7.19 3.04
CA SER A 128 -1.93 7.98 2.02
C SER A 128 -2.65 7.85 0.69
N SER A 129 -2.25 8.64 -0.31
CA SER A 129 -2.70 8.44 -1.67
C SER A 129 -2.13 7.18 -2.31
N ASP A 130 -2.76 6.72 -3.38
CA ASP A 130 -2.40 5.56 -4.19
C ASP A 130 -1.16 5.78 -5.06
N HIS A 131 -0.71 7.02 -5.15
CA HIS A 131 0.51 7.46 -5.82
C HIS A 131 1.00 8.77 -5.18
N SER A 132 2.12 9.32 -5.66
CA SER A 132 2.62 10.64 -5.29
C SER A 132 1.52 11.72 -5.37
N VAL A 133 1.51 12.60 -4.35
CA VAL A 133 0.65 13.79 -4.34
C VAL A 133 1.07 14.73 -5.48
N PRO A 134 0.14 15.18 -6.34
CA PRO A 134 0.45 16.13 -7.42
C PRO A 134 1.04 17.45 -6.87
N ASP A 135 1.93 18.07 -7.64
CA ASP A 135 2.53 19.37 -7.31
C ASP A 135 1.52 20.53 -7.29
N SER A 136 0.40 20.35 -7.97
CA SER A 136 -0.74 21.27 -7.96
C SER A 136 -1.50 21.30 -6.62
N VAL A 137 -1.23 20.38 -5.70
CA VAL A 137 -1.89 20.35 -4.39
C VAL A 137 -1.23 21.38 -3.47
N SER A 138 -2.00 22.39 -3.07
CA SER A 138 -1.53 23.39 -2.12
C SER A 138 -1.29 22.80 -0.73
N LEU A 139 -0.44 23.45 0.06
CA LEU A 139 -0.21 23.08 1.45
C LEU A 139 -1.50 23.10 2.29
N GLU A 140 -2.43 24.01 2.01
CA GLU A 140 -3.71 24.09 2.70
C GLU A 140 -4.59 22.88 2.39
N GLN A 141 -4.74 22.51 1.11
CA GLN A 141 -5.46 21.29 0.72
C GLN A 141 -4.87 20.05 1.37
N PHE A 142 -3.55 19.92 1.39
CA PHE A 142 -2.89 18.78 2.02
C PHE A 142 -3.07 18.77 3.55
N ARG A 143 -3.10 19.94 4.20
CA ARG A 143 -3.42 20.05 5.63
C ARG A 143 -4.84 19.57 5.94
N GLU A 144 -5.82 19.92 5.11
CA GLU A 144 -7.19 19.44 5.28
C GLU A 144 -7.31 17.93 5.06
N PHE A 145 -6.59 17.38 4.07
CA PHE A 145 -6.45 15.93 3.91
C PHE A 145 -5.90 15.27 5.18
N VAL A 146 -4.79 15.79 5.73
CA VAL A 146 -4.19 15.26 6.96
C VAL A 146 -5.14 15.40 8.16
N ARG A 147 -5.85 16.52 8.29
CA ARG A 147 -6.84 16.74 9.35
C ARG A 147 -7.94 15.68 9.29
N LYS A 148 -8.55 15.47 8.11
CA LYS A 148 -9.60 14.47 7.90
C LYS A 148 -9.09 13.05 8.07
N ALA A 149 -7.86 12.75 7.64
CA ALA A 149 -7.22 11.44 7.84
C ALA A 149 -7.06 11.12 9.34
N LYS A 150 -6.63 12.10 10.15
CA LYS A 150 -6.52 11.94 11.61
C LYS A 150 -7.87 11.80 12.29
N GLU A 151 -8.88 12.53 11.82
CA GLU A 151 -10.27 12.42 12.30
C GLU A 151 -10.82 10.99 12.08
N LEU A 152 -10.78 10.51 10.84
CA LEU A 152 -11.33 9.20 10.46
C LEU A 152 -10.48 8.02 10.97
N GLY A 153 -9.16 8.21 11.04
CA GLY A 153 -8.18 7.20 11.46
C GLY A 153 -8.09 6.99 12.98
N ARG A 154 -8.81 7.77 13.78
CA ARG A 154 -8.87 7.60 15.23
C ARG A 154 -9.51 6.26 15.61
N TYR A 155 -8.98 5.62 16.64
CA TYR A 155 -9.60 4.45 17.29
C TYR A 155 -10.43 4.94 18.48
N ASP A 156 -11.56 4.28 18.71
CA ASP A 156 -12.39 4.49 19.88
C ASP A 156 -11.73 3.93 21.15
#